data_AF-A0AAD6T2U9-F1
#
_entry.id   AF-A0AAD6T2U9-F1
#
_cell.length_a   1.000
_cell.length_b   1.000
_cell.length_c   1.000
_cell.angle_alpha   90.00
_cell.angle_beta   90.00
_cell.angle_gamma   90.00
#
_symmetry.space_group_name_H-M   'P 1'
#
loop_
_entity.id
_entity.type
_entity.pdbx_description
1 polymer ?
#
loop_
_entity_poly.entity_id
_entity_poly.type
_entity_poly.pdbx_seq_one_letter_code
_entity_poly.pdbx_strand_id
1 'polypeptide(L)'
;MTILGSGNKKMYLGLFPGGTNRDEGYFYLDFFDGAVGKPFNSPAGWMFYTLVGPSKQERMASNEEMHGFSRDAIGAERFRVWHHPRCRLIRPGHVDFDFRVPARDSEDGLVTAVKN
;
A
#
# COMPACT_ATOMS: atom_id res chain seq x y z
N MET A 1 -1.12 -9.73 4.73
CA MET A 1 -2.51 -10.16 4.53
C MET A 1 -3.48 -9.58 5.57
N THR A 2 -3.77 -8.28 5.49
CA THR A 2 -4.99 -7.70 6.13
C THR A 2 -6.15 -7.81 5.15
N ILE A 3 -7.33 -8.23 5.63
CA ILE A 3 -8.55 -8.29 4.80
C ILE A 3 -9.29 -6.95 4.90
N LEU A 4 -9.50 -6.28 3.76
CA LEU A 4 -10.40 -5.14 3.63
C LEU A 4 -11.64 -5.61 2.85
N GLY A 5 -12.86 -5.31 3.30
CA GLY A 5 -14.06 -5.78 2.57
C GLY A 5 -15.33 -4.97 2.83
N SER A 6 -15.93 -4.49 1.74
CA SER A 6 -17.37 -4.28 1.56
C SER A 6 -17.81 -5.09 0.33
N GLY A 7 -18.61 -6.15 0.55
CA GLY A 7 -18.99 -7.14 -0.47
C GLY A 7 -18.09 -8.38 -0.57
N ASN A 8 -18.59 -9.45 -1.20
CA ASN A 8 -18.09 -10.85 -1.17
C ASN A 8 -16.64 -11.11 -1.69
N LYS A 9 -15.86 -10.09 -2.02
CA LYS A 9 -14.46 -10.22 -2.48
C LYS A 9 -13.50 -9.72 -1.40
N LYS A 10 -12.60 -10.59 -0.95
CA LYS A 10 -11.55 -10.23 0.01
C LYS A 10 -10.45 -9.47 -0.71
N MET A 11 -10.27 -8.21 -0.35
CA MET A 11 -9.18 -7.37 -0.82
C MET A 11 -8.05 -7.36 0.18
N TYR A 12 -6.82 -7.32 -0.32
CA TYR A 12 -5.61 -7.35 0.50
C TYR A 12 -4.67 -6.22 0.13
N LEU A 13 -3.88 -5.80 1.12
CA LEU A 13 -2.70 -4.98 0.92
C LEU A 13 -1.47 -5.87 0.98
N GLY A 14 -0.68 -5.85 -0.10
CA GLY A 14 0.58 -6.57 -0.22
C GLY A 14 1.75 -5.61 -0.15
N LEU A 15 2.76 -5.96 0.65
CA LEU A 15 4.05 -5.27 0.67
C LEU A 15 5.09 -6.17 0.02
N PHE A 16 5.74 -5.67 -1.01
CA PHE A 16 6.75 -6.38 -1.78
C PHE A 16 8.09 -5.67 -1.66
N PRO A 17 9.21 -6.40 -1.61
CA PRO A 17 10.53 -5.79 -1.67
C PRO A 17 10.61 -4.85 -2.89
N GLY A 18 10.83 -3.56 -2.64
CA GLY A 18 11.05 -2.56 -3.69
C GLY A 18 12.53 -2.41 -4.02
N GLY A 19 12.83 -1.97 -5.24
CA GLY A 19 14.20 -1.78 -5.71
C GLY A 19 14.91 -3.06 -6.11
N THR A 20 16.02 -2.90 -6.84
CA THR A 20 16.89 -4.03 -7.19
C THR A 20 17.81 -4.40 -6.04
N ASN A 21 18.08 -3.45 -5.14
CA ASN A 21 18.95 -3.63 -3.98
C ASN A 21 18.18 -3.44 -2.67
N ARG A 22 18.56 -4.22 -1.64
CA ARG A 22 18.00 -4.10 -0.27
C ARG A 22 18.20 -2.70 0.31
N ASP A 23 19.27 -2.02 -0.09
CA ASP A 23 19.69 -0.72 0.42
C ASP A 23 18.83 0.46 -0.04
N GLU A 24 17.94 0.25 -1.03
CA GLU A 24 17.05 1.32 -1.50
C GLU A 24 15.98 1.72 -0.46
N GLY A 25 15.81 0.94 0.62
CA GLY A 25 15.04 1.36 1.81
C GLY A 25 13.52 1.46 1.65
N TYR A 26 12.94 1.08 0.51
CA TYR A 26 11.49 1.12 0.29
C TYR A 26 10.88 -0.24 -0.10
N PHE A 27 9.57 -0.35 0.12
CA PHE A 27 8.70 -1.42 -0.36
C PHE A 27 7.79 -0.89 -1.48
N TYR A 28 7.32 -1.80 -2.33
CA TYR A 28 6.12 -1.57 -3.13
C TYR A 28 4.89 -2.01 -2.35
N LEU A 29 3.89 -1.15 -2.31
CA LEU A 29 2.58 -1.41 -1.72
C LEU A 29 1.55 -1.48 -2.83
N ASP A 30 0.80 -2.59 -2.86
CA ASP A 30 -0.13 -2.93 -3.93
C ASP A 30 -1.46 -3.43 -3.35
N PHE A 31 -2.56 -3.20 -4.07
CA PHE A 31 -3.85 -3.84 -3.79
C PHE A 31 -3.96 -5.19 -4.50
N PHE A 32 -4.41 -6.22 -3.79
CA PHE A 32 -4.51 -7.60 -4.28
C PHE A 32 -5.92 -8.16 -4.12
N ASP A 33 -6.43 -8.80 -5.18
CA ASP A 33 -7.61 -9.66 -5.09
C ASP A 33 -7.13 -11.03 -4.60
N GLY A 34 -7.48 -11.41 -3.37
CA GLY A 34 -6.98 -12.67 -2.81
C GLY A 34 -7.72 -13.92 -3.29
N ALA A 35 -8.76 -13.79 -4.12
CA ALA A 35 -9.32 -14.94 -4.81
C ALA A 35 -8.45 -15.37 -5.99
N VAL A 36 -7.86 -14.40 -6.71
CA VAL A 36 -7.07 -14.67 -7.94
C VAL A 36 -5.58 -14.38 -7.78
N GLY A 37 -5.15 -13.80 -6.66
CA GLY A 37 -3.76 -13.48 -6.37
C GLY A 37 -3.15 -12.44 -7.30
N LYS A 38 -3.96 -11.55 -7.88
CA LYS A 38 -3.51 -10.54 -8.85
C LYS A 38 -3.58 -9.13 -8.27
N PRO A 39 -2.59 -8.28 -8.56
CA PRO A 39 -2.65 -6.87 -8.19
C PRO A 39 -3.69 -6.14 -9.06
N PHE A 40 -4.28 -5.07 -8.53
CA PHE A 40 -5.20 -4.20 -9.26
C PHE A 40 -5.10 -2.75 -8.75
N ASN A 41 -5.67 -1.80 -9.50
CA ASN A 41 -5.69 -0.37 -9.12
C ASN A 41 -6.43 -0.13 -7.80
N SER A 42 -5.98 0.86 -7.02
CA SER A 42 -6.67 1.29 -5.79
C SER A 42 -8.15 1.60 -6.07
N PRO A 43 -9.15 1.27 -5.23
CA PRO A 43 -10.54 1.65 -5.52
C PRO A 43 -10.71 3.18 -5.67
N ALA A 44 -11.71 3.62 -6.44
CA ALA A 44 -11.90 5.05 -6.68
C ALA A 44 -12.06 5.84 -5.37
N GLY A 45 -11.31 6.94 -5.24
CA GLY A 45 -11.30 7.80 -4.05
C GLY A 45 -10.52 7.27 -2.85
N TRP A 46 -9.94 6.06 -2.92
CA TRP A 46 -9.07 5.54 -1.87
C TRP A 46 -7.69 6.18 -1.98
N MET A 47 -7.10 6.55 -0.84
CA MET A 47 -5.83 7.28 -0.81
C MET A 47 -4.92 6.80 0.31
N PHE A 48 -3.65 6.60 0.00
CA PHE A 48 -2.61 6.34 0.99
C PHE A 48 -1.93 7.61 1.45
N TYR A 49 -1.62 7.66 2.74
CA TYR A 49 -0.85 8.70 3.37
C TYR A 49 0.28 8.12 4.22
N THR A 50 1.44 8.76 4.19
CA THR A 50 2.48 8.57 5.20
C THR A 50 2.27 9.57 6.34
N LEU A 51 2.34 9.10 7.59
CA LEU A 51 2.21 9.93 8.78
C LEU A 51 3.61 10.38 9.23
N VAL A 52 3.95 11.64 9.01
CA VAL A 52 5.29 12.23 9.21
C VAL A 52 5.40 12.96 10.57
N GLY A 53 4.40 12.79 11.44
CA GLY A 53 4.34 13.39 12.77
C GLY A 53 2.91 13.37 13.33
N PRO A 54 2.67 13.98 14.50
CA PRO A 54 1.34 13.95 15.15
C PRO A 54 0.22 14.54 14.30
N SER A 55 0.54 15.55 13.47
CA SER A 55 -0.46 16.30 12.69
C SER A 55 -0.11 16.42 11.21
N LYS A 56 0.97 15.77 10.76
CA LYS A 56 1.44 15.86 9.36
C LYS A 56 1.19 14.54 8.64
N GLN A 57 0.42 14.60 7.56
CA GLN A 57 0.20 13.49 6.65
C GLN A 57 0.60 13.91 5.23
N GLU A 58 1.25 13.02 4.50
CA GLU A 58 1.70 13.25 3.12
C GLU A 58 1.07 12.21 2.21
N ARG A 59 0.30 12.67 1.19
CA ARG A 59 -0.33 11.78 0.22
C ARG A 59 0.75 11.05 -0.57
N MET A 60 0.65 9.73 -0.63
CA MET A 60 1.48 8.92 -1.50
C MET A 60 0.91 8.98 -2.92
N ALA A 61 1.76 9.34 -3.88
CA ALA A 61 1.46 9.13 -5.31
C ALA A 61 1.87 7.71 -5.70
N SER A 62 1.13 7.09 -6.62
CA SER A 62 1.58 5.85 -7.25
C SER A 62 2.81 6.14 -8.13
N ASN A 63 3.62 5.12 -8.37
CA ASN A 63 4.77 5.22 -9.26
C ASN A 63 4.33 5.65 -10.66
N GLU A 64 3.19 5.15 -11.11
CA GLU A 64 2.58 5.48 -12.39
C GLU A 64 2.10 6.94 -12.44
N GLU A 65 1.45 7.45 -11.38
CA GLU A 65 1.10 8.87 -11.24
C GLU A 65 2.35 9.76 -11.29
N MET A 66 3.43 9.38 -10.59
CA MET A 66 4.70 10.13 -10.59
C MET A 66 5.33 10.24 -11.98
N HIS A 67 5.07 9.26 -12.86
CA HIS A 67 5.53 9.25 -14.25
C HIS A 67 4.49 9.78 -15.25
N GLY A 68 3.36 10.31 -14.77
CA GLY A 68 2.32 10.93 -15.61
C GLY A 68 1.42 9.94 -16.35
N PHE A 69 1.41 8.66 -15.97
CA PHE A 69 0.51 7.68 -16.56
C PHE A 69 -0.90 7.84 -15.99
N SER A 70 -1.90 7.76 -16.87
CA SER A 70 -3.29 7.68 -16.42
C SER A 70 -3.58 6.29 -15.85
N ARG A 71 -4.46 6.26 -14.85
CA ARG A 71 -4.86 5.02 -14.20
C ARG A 71 -5.53 4.00 -15.14
N ASP A 72 -6.19 4.48 -16.19
CA ASP A 72 -6.84 3.63 -17.18
C ASP A 72 -5.84 3.02 -18.18
N ALA A 73 -4.62 3.58 -18.28
CA ALA A 73 -3.57 3.09 -19.14
C ALA A 73 -2.67 2.03 -18.47
N ILE A 74 -2.92 1.70 -17.19
CA ILE A 74 -2.08 0.79 -16.39
C ILE A 74 -2.91 -0.38 -15.85
N GLY A 75 -2.26 -1.54 -15.66
CA GLY A 75 -2.93 -2.72 -15.11
C GLY A 75 -3.14 -2.67 -13.58
N ALA A 76 -2.14 -2.18 -12.85
CA ALA A 76 -2.18 -2.03 -11.39
C ALA A 76 -1.24 -0.90 -10.96
N GLU A 77 -1.72 -0.06 -10.05
CA GLU A 77 -0.92 0.97 -9.36
C GLU A 77 0.04 0.33 -8.36
N ARG A 78 1.25 0.89 -8.27
CA ARG A 78 2.24 0.53 -7.26
C ARG A 78 2.67 1.74 -6.48
N PHE A 79 2.61 1.67 -5.16
CA PHE A 79 3.01 2.79 -4.31
C PHE A 79 4.38 2.50 -3.70
N ARG A 80 5.31 3.46 -3.79
CA ARG A 80 6.58 3.37 -3.05
C ARG A 80 6.36 3.84 -1.63
N VAL A 81 6.77 3.04 -0.66
CA VAL A 81 6.70 3.40 0.74
C VAL A 81 8.00 3.03 1.44
N TRP A 82 8.59 4.00 2.15
CA TRP A 82 9.80 3.75 2.94
C TRP A 82 9.55 2.65 3.98
N HIS A 83 10.60 1.94 4.40
CA HIS A 83 10.54 1.05 5.55
C HIS A 83 10.27 1.83 6.84
N HIS A 84 9.53 1.22 7.78
CA HIS A 84 9.19 1.72 9.13
C HIS A 84 8.09 2.81 9.34
N PRO A 85 7.57 3.58 8.36
CA PRO A 85 6.57 4.61 8.62
C PRO A 85 5.25 4.03 9.11
N ARG A 86 4.52 4.87 9.84
CA ARG A 86 3.07 4.70 9.99
C ARG A 86 2.40 5.26 8.75
N CYS A 87 1.43 4.52 8.23
CA CYS A 87 0.66 4.87 7.08
C CYS A 87 -0.83 4.82 7.42
N ARG A 88 -1.61 5.58 6.66
CA ARG A 88 -3.08 5.60 6.72
C ARG A 88 -3.64 5.37 5.34
N LEU A 89 -4.63 4.50 5.26
CA LEU A 89 -5.48 4.33 4.08
C LEU A 89 -6.85 4.96 4.38
N ILE A 90 -7.16 6.04 3.66
CA ILE A 90 -8.48 6.68 3.69
C ILE A 90 -9.39 5.97 2.68
N ARG A 91 -10.59 5.60 3.13
CA ARG A 91 -11.55 4.80 2.37
C ARG A 91 -12.91 5.49 2.41
N PRO A 92 -13.39 6.11 1.32
CA PRO A 92 -14.70 6.76 1.30
C PRO A 92 -15.82 5.82 1.77
N GLY A 93 -16.62 6.28 2.73
CA GLY A 93 -17.71 5.49 3.32
C GLY A 93 -17.27 4.43 4.35
N HIS A 94 -15.99 4.36 4.70
CA HIS A 94 -15.44 3.42 5.67
C HIS A 94 -14.53 4.14 6.68
N VAL A 95 -14.26 3.49 7.82
CA VAL A 95 -13.27 3.98 8.79
C VAL A 95 -11.87 3.97 8.17
N ASP A 96 -11.06 4.95 8.54
CA ASP A 96 -9.65 4.98 8.14
C ASP A 96 -8.91 3.75 8.66
N PHE A 97 -7.94 3.28 7.88
CA PHE A 97 -7.13 2.11 8.23
C PHE A 97 -5.66 2.50 8.42
N ASP A 98 -5.21 2.48 9.67
CA ASP A 98 -3.82 2.76 10.04
C ASP A 98 -3.00 1.48 10.09
N PHE A 99 -1.82 1.51 9.51
CA PHE A 99 -0.88 0.39 9.51
C PHE A 99 0.56 0.87 9.61
N ARG A 100 1.47 -0.03 9.97
CA ARG A 100 2.90 0.25 10.03
C ARG A 100 3.61 -0.60 8.99
N VAL A 101 4.45 0.05 8.19
CA VAL A 101 5.37 -0.65 7.29
C VAL A 101 6.53 -1.20 8.14
N PRO A 102 6.93 -2.46 7.96
CA PRO A 102 8.03 -3.03 8.72
C PRO A 102 9.38 -2.33 8.43
N ALA A 103 10.35 -2.53 9.31
CA ALA A 103 11.75 -2.33 8.97
C ALA A 103 12.22 -3.42 7.99
N ARG A 104 13.24 -3.14 7.18
CA ARG A 104 13.78 -4.11 6.19
C ARG A 104 14.77 -5.10 6.81
N ASP A 105 15.14 -4.85 8.06
CA ASP A 105 16.27 -5.39 8.79
C ASP A 105 15.96 -6.76 9.42
N SER A 106 14.70 -7.22 9.32
CA SER A 106 14.28 -8.56 9.70
C SER A 106 14.41 -9.51 8.51
N GLU A 107 15.08 -10.66 8.70
CA GLU A 107 15.35 -11.68 7.67
C GLU A 107 14.10 -12.30 7.00
N ASP A 108 12.89 -11.99 7.48
CA ASP A 108 11.64 -12.55 6.99
C ASP A 108 10.96 -11.63 5.96
N GLY A 109 11.26 -11.89 4.69
CA GLY A 109 10.55 -11.30 3.56
C GLY A 109 9.13 -11.85 3.41
N LEU A 110 8.15 -11.23 4.08
CA LEU A 110 6.74 -11.07 3.68
C LEU A 110 5.95 -10.56 4.89
N VAL A 111 5.85 -9.25 5.05
CA VAL A 111 5.10 -8.69 6.18
C VAL A 111 3.64 -8.52 5.82
N THR A 112 2.83 -9.29 6.54
CA THR A 112 1.39 -9.16 6.59
C THR A 112 1.03 -8.01 7.52
N ALA A 113 0.48 -6.91 6.97
CA ALA A 113 0.01 -5.79 7.79
C ALA A 113 -0.93 -6.27 8.91
N VAL A 114 -0.62 -5.83 10.13
CA VAL A 114 -1.21 -6.25 11.41
C VAL A 114 -2.48 -5.43 11.68
N LYS A 115 -3.48 -6.11 12.24
CA LYS A 115 -4.80 -5.58 12.60
C LYS A 115 -4.79 -5.10 14.06
N ASN A 116 -5.44 -3.98 14.37
CA ASN A 116 -6.11 -3.76 15.65
C ASN A 116 -7.61 -3.85 15.41
#